data_AF-F2RKW1-F1
#
_entry.id   AF-F2RKW1-F1
#
_cell.length_a   1.000
_cell.length_b   1.000
_cell.length_c   1.000
_cell.angle_alpha   90.00
_cell.angle_beta   90.00
_cell.angle_gamma   90.00
#
_symmetry.space_group_name_H-M   'P 1'
#
loop_
_entity.id
_entity.type
_entity.pdbx_description
1 polymer ?
#
loop_
_entity_poly.entity_id
_entity_poly.type
_entity_poly.pdbx_seq_one_letter_code
_entity_poly.pdbx_strand_id
1 'polypeptide(L)'
;MPMNVKGRWGLAQSNGLTINLSLTQDGGSFSGEAEIDASGVQTTEPVAGTVTDKDITFEIGSVHYLGTFTQGRPHGLSIDFADAVKQSTWFAPKTFSRL
;
A
#
# COMPACT_ATOMS: atom_id res chain seq x y z
N MET A 1 9.28 -7.61 15.09
CA MET A 1 8.00 -8.26 14.72
C MET A 1 7.33 -7.40 13.66
N PRO A 2 6.88 -7.97 12.53
CA PRO A 2 6.28 -7.20 11.45
C PRO A 2 5.08 -6.38 11.92
N MET A 3 4.79 -5.27 11.24
CA MET A 3 3.50 -4.59 11.40
C MET A 3 2.38 -5.48 10.85
N ASN A 4 1.25 -5.53 11.54
CA ASN A 4 0.05 -6.26 11.14
C ASN A 4 -0.77 -5.40 10.18
N VAL A 5 -0.60 -5.62 8.88
CA VAL A 5 -1.28 -4.92 7.78
C VAL A 5 -2.48 -5.68 7.23
N LYS A 6 -2.87 -6.80 7.86
CA LYS A 6 -4.02 -7.62 7.49
C LYS A 6 -5.34 -6.82 7.52
N GLY A 7 -6.25 -7.22 6.65
CA GLY A 7 -7.62 -6.72 6.57
C GLY A 7 -7.78 -5.61 5.55
N ARG A 8 -8.90 -4.89 5.64
CA ARG A 8 -9.23 -3.81 4.71
C ARG A 8 -8.74 -2.47 5.22
N TRP A 9 -8.09 -1.68 4.37
CA TRP A 9 -7.67 -0.31 4.66
C TRP A 9 -7.36 0.48 3.39
N GLY A 10 -7.46 1.81 3.46
CA GLY A 10 -7.19 2.70 2.33
C GLY A 10 -5.79 3.29 2.36
N LEU A 11 -5.14 3.31 1.21
CA LEU A 11 -3.92 4.08 0.94
C LEU A 11 -4.30 5.33 0.15
N ALA A 12 -4.08 6.50 0.73
CA ALA A 12 -4.49 7.78 0.18
C ALA A 12 -3.31 8.54 -0.44
N GLN A 13 -3.57 9.20 -1.56
CA GLN A 13 -2.67 10.14 -2.22
C GLN A 13 -3.12 11.58 -1.93
N SER A 14 -2.18 12.52 -1.89
CA SER A 14 -2.45 13.94 -1.62
C SER A 14 -3.38 14.62 -2.66
N ASN A 15 -3.51 14.05 -3.86
CA ASN A 15 -4.41 14.54 -4.91
C ASN A 15 -5.88 14.08 -4.75
N GLY A 16 -6.19 13.31 -3.69
CA GLY A 16 -7.54 12.82 -3.39
C GLY A 16 -7.83 11.39 -3.87
N LEU A 17 -6.92 10.74 -4.61
CA LEU A 17 -7.05 9.32 -4.96
C LEU A 17 -6.88 8.44 -3.72
N THR A 18 -7.71 7.41 -3.58
CA THR A 18 -7.57 6.39 -2.53
C THR A 18 -7.65 5.01 -3.14
N ILE A 19 -6.67 4.16 -2.83
CA ILE A 19 -6.64 2.74 -3.18
C ILE A 19 -7.12 1.96 -1.96
N ASN A 20 -8.16 1.14 -2.11
CA ASN A 20 -8.63 0.27 -1.04
C ASN A 20 -7.94 -1.09 -1.13
N LEU A 21 -7.21 -1.47 -0.09
CA LEU A 21 -6.48 -2.73 -0.01
C LEU A 21 -7.26 -3.71 0.86
N SER A 22 -7.33 -4.97 0.42
CA SER A 22 -7.88 -6.10 1.17
C SER A 22 -6.81 -7.18 1.28
N LEU A 23 -6.10 -7.23 2.41
CA LEU A 23 -4.87 -8.02 2.53
C LEU A 23 -5.00 -9.19 3.52
N THR A 24 -4.35 -10.28 3.16
CA THR A 24 -3.97 -11.38 4.05
C THR A 24 -2.48 -11.29 4.34
N GLN A 25 -2.04 -11.72 5.53
CA GLN A 25 -0.65 -11.63 5.94
C GLN A 25 -0.23 -12.92 6.64
N ASP A 26 0.98 -13.38 6.30
CA ASP A 26 1.68 -14.48 6.94
C ASP A 26 3.10 -14.03 7.31
N GLY A 27 3.31 -13.77 8.60
CA GLY A 27 4.55 -13.20 9.11
C GLY A 27 4.91 -11.88 8.44
N GLY A 28 6.08 -11.84 7.78
CA GLY A 28 6.59 -10.65 7.09
C GLY A 28 6.08 -10.47 5.66
N SER A 29 5.26 -11.38 5.15
CA SER A 29 4.74 -11.33 3.78
C SER A 29 3.23 -11.15 3.78
N PHE A 30 2.69 -10.47 2.78
CA PHE A 30 1.25 -10.29 2.61
C PHE A 30 0.85 -10.31 1.14
N SER A 31 -0.41 -10.64 0.89
CA SER A 31 -1.01 -10.62 -0.44
C SER A 31 -2.51 -10.34 -0.37
N GLY A 32 -3.09 -9.93 -1.49
CA GLY A 32 -4.51 -9.64 -1.57
C GLY A 32 -4.84 -8.86 -2.83
N GLU A 33 -5.77 -7.93 -2.69
CA GLU A 33 -6.31 -7.15 -3.81
C GLU A 33 -6.34 -5.65 -3.49
N ALA A 34 -6.17 -4.84 -4.53
CA ALA A 34 -6.31 -3.39 -4.53
C ALA A 34 -7.48 -3.00 -5.41
N GLU A 35 -8.46 -2.31 -4.85
CA GLU A 35 -9.52 -1.64 -5.59
C GLU A 35 -9.10 -0.18 -5.82
N ILE A 36 -8.99 0.21 -7.08
CA ILE A 36 -8.61 1.55 -7.51
C ILE A 36 -9.83 2.17 -8.19
N ASP A 37 -10.30 3.30 -7.66
CA ASP A 37 -11.32 4.12 -8.33
C ASP A 37 -10.66 5.37 -8.91
N ALA A 38 -10.50 5.38 -10.23
CA ALA A 38 -9.94 6.50 -10.97
C ALA A 38 -10.99 7.03 -11.95
N SER A 39 -11.56 8.20 -11.64
CA SER A 39 -12.52 8.90 -12.51
C SER A 39 -13.76 8.06 -12.88
N GLY A 40 -14.27 7.24 -11.95
CA GLY A 40 -15.44 6.40 -12.17
C GLY A 40 -15.16 5.08 -12.87
N VAL A 41 -13.89 4.76 -13.15
CA VAL A 41 -13.45 3.42 -13.55
C VAL A 41 -12.90 2.72 -12.32
N GLN A 42 -13.50 1.58 -11.99
CA GLN A 42 -13.03 0.71 -10.93
C GLN A 42 -12.19 -0.42 -11.52
N THR A 43 -10.96 -0.55 -11.05
CA THR A 43 -10.07 -1.68 -11.37
C THR A 43 -9.68 -2.42 -10.11
N THR A 44 -9.57 -3.74 -10.23
CA THR A 44 -9.06 -4.62 -9.18
C THR A 44 -7.74 -5.19 -9.63
N GLU A 45 -6.69 -4.94 -8.85
CA GLU A 45 -5.33 -5.40 -9.14
C GLU A 45 -4.82 -6.31 -8.02
N PRO A 46 -4.06 -7.37 -8.34
CA PRO A 46 -3.44 -8.19 -7.32
C PRO A 46 -2.36 -7.40 -6.57
N VAL A 47 -2.22 -7.71 -5.28
CA VAL A 47 -1.20 -7.13 -4.40
C VAL A 47 -0.37 -8.23 -3.78
N ALA A 48 0.94 -8.05 -3.81
CA ALA A 48 1.89 -8.87 -3.07
C ALA A 48 2.98 -7.98 -2.48
N GLY A 49 3.41 -8.27 -1.26
CA GLY A 49 4.36 -7.42 -0.58
C GLY A 49 4.99 -8.01 0.66
N THR A 50 5.90 -7.22 1.24
CA THR A 50 6.59 -7.55 2.47
C THR A 50 6.49 -6.39 3.46
N VAL A 51 6.54 -6.73 4.74
CA VAL A 51 6.40 -5.79 5.84
C VAL A 51 7.33 -6.18 6.98
N THR A 52 8.01 -5.19 7.53
CA THR A 52 8.80 -5.30 8.76
C THR A 52 8.16 -4.45 9.86
N ASP A 53 8.86 -4.23 10.99
CA ASP A 53 8.41 -3.28 12.00
C ASP A 53 8.60 -1.81 11.58
N LYS A 54 9.37 -1.58 10.51
CA LYS A 54 9.76 -0.24 10.06
C LYS A 54 9.35 0.05 8.62
N ASP A 55 9.40 -0.95 7.74
CA ASP A 55 9.27 -0.75 6.30
C ASP A 55 8.11 -1.59 5.75
N ILE A 56 7.52 -1.12 4.66
CA ILE A 56 6.50 -1.84 3.89
C ILE A 56 6.77 -1.64 2.40
N THR A 57 6.78 -2.74 1.66
CA THR A 57 6.91 -2.75 0.21
C THR A 57 5.85 -3.63 -0.41
N PHE A 58 5.29 -3.23 -1.55
CA PHE A 58 4.37 -4.07 -2.30
C PHE A 58 4.23 -3.63 -3.74
N GLU A 59 3.68 -4.51 -4.56
CA GLU A 59 3.37 -4.25 -5.96
C GLU A 59 1.86 -4.25 -6.17
N ILE A 60 1.38 -3.34 -7.02
CA ILE A 60 0.02 -3.27 -7.53
C ILE A 60 0.11 -3.13 -9.06
N GLY A 61 -0.16 -4.21 -9.79
CA GLY A 61 0.06 -4.23 -11.24
C GLY A 61 1.52 -3.90 -11.59
N SER A 62 1.76 -2.81 -12.34
CA SER A 62 3.11 -2.33 -12.70
C SER A 62 3.71 -1.33 -11.72
N VAL A 63 2.99 -0.98 -10.65
CA VAL A 63 3.39 0.04 -9.67
C VAL A 63 4.01 -0.62 -8.46
N HIS A 64 5.18 -0.14 -8.04
CA HIS A 64 5.84 -0.59 -6.82
C HIS A 64 5.76 0.49 -5.74
N TYR A 65 5.31 0.13 -4.55
CA TYR A 65 5.24 1.01 -3.40
C TYR A 65 6.39 0.74 -2.44
N LEU A 66 7.05 1.82 -2.00
CA LEU A 66 8.08 1.81 -0.97
C LEU A 66 7.67 2.76 0.15
N GLY A 67 7.45 2.24 1.34
CA GLY A 67 7.01 3.03 2.48
C GLY A 67 7.69 2.65 3.79
N THR A 68 7.55 3.55 4.75
CA THR A 68 8.05 3.42 6.12
C THR A 68 6.95 3.72 7.11
N PHE A 69 6.98 3.09 8.28
CA PHE A 69 6.07 3.36 9.38
C PHE A 69 6.62 4.47 10.27
N THR A 70 5.86 5.55 10.41
CA THR A 70 6.09 6.58 11.41
C THR A 70 4.94 6.52 12.41
N GLN A 71 5.24 6.24 13.69
CA GLN A 71 4.23 6.06 14.74
C GLN A 71 3.13 5.03 14.36
N GLY A 72 3.53 3.96 13.67
CA GLY A 72 2.61 2.91 13.21
C GLY A 72 1.77 3.28 11.98
N ARG A 73 2.00 4.44 11.35
CA ARG A 73 1.33 4.83 10.10
C ARG A 73 2.29 4.72 8.92
N PRO A 74 1.92 4.03 7.83
CA PRO A 74 2.75 3.93 6.66
C PRO A 74 2.68 5.23 5.85
N HIS A 75 3.85 5.71 5.45
CA HIS A 75 4.06 6.83 4.55
C HIS A 75 5.11 6.42 3.52
N GLY A 76 4.88 6.70 2.25
CA GLY A 76 5.76 6.20 1.20
C GLY A 76 5.53 6.84 -0.16
N LEU A 77 6.25 6.30 -1.14
CA LEU A 77 6.19 6.71 -2.52
C LEU A 77 5.84 5.49 -3.38
N SER A 78 4.98 5.70 -4.36
CA SER A 78 4.80 4.73 -5.45
C SER A 78 5.72 5.08 -6.61
N ILE A 79 6.27 4.06 -7.25
CA ILE A 79 7.13 4.12 -8.42
C ILE A 79 6.40 3.40 -9.54
N ASP A 80 6.09 4.13 -10.61
CA ASP A 80 5.68 3.54 -11.87
C ASP A 80 6.93 3.29 -12.72
N PHE A 81 7.23 2.02 -13.00
CA PHE A 81 8.40 1.67 -13.82
C PHE A 81 8.21 1.99 -15.30
N ALA A 82 6.98 2.13 -15.77
CA ALA A 82 6.70 2.57 -17.12
C ALA A 82 6.91 4.09 -17.27
N ASP A 83 6.84 4.85 -16.16
CA ASP A 83 6.95 6.30 -16.17
C ASP A 83 7.47 6.86 -14.83
N ALA A 84 8.79 7.00 -14.72
CA ALA A 84 9.45 7.44 -13.49
C ALA A 84 9.09 8.87 -13.04
N VAL A 85 8.52 9.71 -13.92
CA VAL A 85 8.02 11.05 -13.53
C VAL A 85 6.63 11.03 -12.91
N LYS A 86 5.93 9.87 -12.89
CA LYS A 86 4.61 9.71 -12.26
C LYS A 86 4.66 9.25 -10.79
N GLN A 87 5.78 9.47 -10.11
CA GLN A 87 5.89 9.17 -8.69
C GLN A 87 4.85 9.92 -7.87
N SER A 88 4.28 9.24 -6.89
CA SER A 88 3.19 9.76 -6.07
C SER A 88 3.45 9.47 -4.61
N THR A 89 3.18 10.45 -3.74
CA THR A 89 3.28 10.28 -2.29
C THR A 89 1.98 9.76 -1.73
N TRP A 90 2.09 8.71 -0.92
CA TRP A 90 0.95 8.02 -0.32
C TRP A 90 1.10 7.86 1.18
N PHE A 91 -0.03 7.78 1.86
CA PHE A 91 -0.09 7.50 3.29
C PHE A 91 -1.36 6.71 3.63
N ALA A 92 -1.33 5.95 4.72
CA ALA A 92 -2.56 5.41 5.29
C ALA A 92 -2.98 6.22 6.54
N PRO A 93 -4.25 6.61 6.65
CA PRO A 93 -4.76 7.24 7.87
C PRO A 93 -4.87 6.25 9.05
N LYS A 94 -4.85 4.93 8.75
CA LYS A 94 -4.89 3.86 9.74
C LYS A 94 -3.55 3.72 10.45
N THR A 95 -3.60 3.52 11.77
CA THR A 95 -2.43 3.13 12.57
C THR A 95 -2.43 1.61 12.73
N PHE A 96 -1.29 1.00 12.46
CA PHE A 96 -1.07 -0.43 12.55
C PHE A 96 -0.34 -0.78 13.85
N SER A 97 -0.61 -1.96 14.39
CA SER A 97 0.13 -2.53 15.52
C SER A 97 1.10 -3.61 15.01
N ARG A 98 2.05 -4.02 15.83
CA ARG A 98 2.87 -5.20 15.55
C ARG A 98 2.01 -6.47 15.64
N LEU A 99 2.40 -7.51 14.89
CA LEU A 99 1.92 -8.89 15.08
C LEU A 99 2.31 -9.44 16.45
#